data_AF-A0A844STC6-F1
#
_entry.id   AF-A0A844STC6-F1
#
_cell.length_a   1.000
_cell.length_b   1.000
_cell.length_c   1.000
_cell.angle_alpha   90.00
_cell.angle_beta   90.00
_cell.angle_gamma   90.00
#
_symmetry.space_group_name_H-M   'P 1'
#
loop_
_entity.id
_entity.type
_entity.pdbx_description
1 polymer ?
#
loop_
_entity_poly.entity_id
_entity_poly.type
_entity_poly.pdbx_seq_one_letter_code
_entity_poly.pdbx_strand_id
1 'polypeptide(L)' 'MTINRLLAGSTYTEKERKSLNWAYRLTLESLGLVERGDPLCEFIARKVIEVRARGVTNASAISRLAIKELKLN' A
#
# COMPACT_ATOMS: atom_id res chain seq x y z
N MET A 1 6.84 -9.30 -0.32
CA MET A 1 5.71 -8.47 0.14
C MET A 1 4.56 -8.69 -0.80
N THR A 2 3.35 -8.79 -0.27
CA THR A 2 2.11 -8.99 -1.02
C THR A 2 1.94 -7.92 -2.10
N ILE A 3 2.25 -6.66 -1.77
CA ILE A 3 2.20 -5.56 -2.73
C ILE A 3 3.12 -5.75 -3.96
N ASN A 4 4.28 -6.41 -3.83
CA ASN A 4 5.18 -6.64 -4.97
C ASN A 4 4.55 -7.57 -6.02
N ARG A 5 3.73 -8.54 -5.60
CA ARG A 5 3.00 -9.41 -6.54
C ARG A 5 1.97 -8.61 -7.34
N LEU A 6 1.30 -7.66 -6.68
CA LEU A 6 0.32 -6.78 -7.34
C LEU A 6 0.97 -5.73 -8.25
N LEU A 7 2.22 -5.36 -7.98
CA LEU A 7 3.01 -4.44 -8.80
C LEU A 7 3.72 -5.13 -9.97
N ALA A 8 3.75 -6.46 -10.01
CA ALA A 8 4.31 -7.20 -11.13
C ALA A 8 3.51 -6.88 -12.40
N GLY A 9 4.21 -6.44 -13.46
CA GLY A 9 3.57 -6.00 -14.71
C GLY A 9 2.99 -4.58 -14.70
N SER A 10 3.07 -3.85 -13.58
CA SER A 10 2.68 -2.43 -13.53
C SER A 10 3.74 -1.52 -14.16
N THR A 11 3.30 -0.35 -14.64
CA THR A 11 4.15 0.70 -15.24
C THR A 11 4.94 1.52 -14.22
N TYR A 12 4.78 1.27 -12.92
CA TYR A 12 5.51 1.98 -11.88
C TYR A 12 7.01 1.72 -11.99
N THR A 13 7.79 2.81 -11.95
CA THR A 13 9.25 2.78 -11.89
C THR A 13 9.74 2.15 -10.58
N GLU A 14 11.01 1.74 -10.55
CA GLU A 14 11.61 1.17 -9.33
C GLU A 14 11.54 2.12 -8.13
N LYS A 15 11.70 3.43 -8.36
CA LYS A 15 11.57 4.45 -7.30
C LYS A 15 10.14 4.49 -6.74
N GLU A 16 9.13 4.41 -7.61
CA GLU A 16 7.73 4.41 -7.19
C GLU A 16 7.36 3.12 -6.47
N ARG A 17 7.86 1.97 -6.93
CA ARG A 17 7.69 0.68 -6.25
C ARG A 17 8.30 0.70 -4.85
N LYS A 18 9.47 1.31 -4.66
CA LYS A 18 10.06 1.53 -3.32
C LYS A 18 9.17 2.41 -2.44
N SER A 19 8.62 3.50 -2.98
CA SER A 19 7.69 4.38 -2.24
C SER A 19 6.41 3.63 -1.83
N LEU A 20 5.83 2.85 -2.73
CA LEU A 20 4.65 2.00 -2.49
C LEU A 20 4.93 0.92 -1.45
N ASN A 21 6.07 0.25 -1.52
CA ASN A 21 6.52 -0.72 -0.52
C ASN A 21 6.62 -0.07 0.87
N TRP A 22 7.14 1.15 0.94
CA TRP A 22 7.22 1.90 2.20
C TRP A 22 5.84 2.29 2.73
N ALA A 23 4.97 2.82 1.87
CA ALA A 23 3.59 3.17 2.23
C ALA A 23 2.83 1.96 2.78
N TYR A 24 2.99 0.81 2.13
CA TYR A 24 2.37 -0.43 2.55
C TYR A 24 2.86 -0.93 3.91
N ARG A 25 4.19 -0.90 4.16
CA ARG A 25 4.73 -1.22 5.50
C ARG A 25 4.17 -0.31 6.59
N LEU A 26 4.20 1.01 6.35
CA LEU A 26 3.66 1.99 7.30
C LEU A 26 2.18 1.74 7.59
N THR A 27 1.42 1.32 6.58
CA THR A 27 -0.02 1.02 6.72
C THR A 27 -0.23 -0.20 7.62
N LEU A 28 0.50 -1.30 7.36
CA LEU A 28 0.43 -2.51 8.19
C LEU A 28 0.84 -2.21 9.64
N GLU A 29 1.97 -1.53 9.83
CA GLU A 29 2.49 -1.16 11.15
C GLU A 29 1.48 -0.31 11.94
N SER A 30 0.88 0.70 11.29
CA SER A 30 -0.13 1.57 11.92
C SER A 30 -1.43 0.84 12.27
N LEU A 31 -1.70 -0.31 11.64
CA LEU A 31 -2.85 -1.18 11.93
C LEU A 31 -2.50 -2.32 12.89
N GLY A 32 -1.25 -2.40 13.39
CA GLY A 32 -0.80 -3.49 14.25
C GLY A 32 -0.71 -4.83 13.53
N LEU A 33 -0.53 -4.82 12.21
CA LEU A 33 -0.50 -6.01 11.35
C LEU A 33 0.92 -6.37 10.93
N VAL A 34 1.13 -7.65 10.71
CA VAL A 34 2.35 -8.20 10.11
C VAL A 34 2.01 -8.72 8.71
N GLU A 35 2.95 -8.58 7.78
CA GLU A 35 2.83 -9.16 6.44
C GLU A 35 2.82 -10.70 6.53
N ARG A 36 1.71 -11.31 6.14
CA ARG A 36 1.53 -12.77 6.15
C ARG A 36 1.17 -13.36 4.78
N GLY A 37 0.98 -12.53 3.76
CA GLY A 37 0.48 -13.01 2.46
C GLY A 37 -0.97 -13.49 2.51
N ASP A 38 -1.75 -13.06 3.50
CA ASP A 38 -3.16 -13.41 3.66
C ASP A 38 -4.08 -12.44 2.87
N PRO A 39 -5.38 -12.77 2.71
CA PRO A 39 -6.32 -11.91 1.98
C PRO A 39 -6.44 -10.49 2.54
N LEU A 40 -6.21 -10.30 3.85
CA LEU A 40 -6.22 -8.97 4.47
C LEU A 40 -5.00 -8.15 4.02
N CYS A 41 -3.81 -8.76 3.99
CA CYS A 41 -2.60 -8.14 3.47
C CYS A 41 -2.77 -7.74 2.00
N GLU A 42 -3.45 -8.56 1.19
CA GLU A 42 -3.75 -8.24 -0.20
C GLU A 42 -4.74 -7.08 -0.33
N PHE A 43 -5.82 -7.07 0.46
CA PHE A 43 -6.79 -5.98 0.50
C PHE A 43 -6.13 -4.64 0.83
N ILE A 44 -5.28 -4.62 1.86
CA ILE A 44 -4.53 -3.42 2.26
C ILE A 44 -3.57 -2.98 1.15
N ALA A 45 -2.85 -3.92 0.51
CA ALA A 45 -1.95 -3.60 -0.59
C ALA A 45 -2.69 -2.97 -1.78
N ARG A 46 -3.88 -3.49 -2.13
CA ARG A 46 -4.74 -2.91 -3.18
C ARG A 46 -5.16 -1.48 -2.83
N LYS A 47 -5.56 -1.22 -1.58
CA LYS A 47 -5.94 0.12 -1.14
C LYS A 47 -4.78 1.12 -1.23
N VAL A 48 -3.56 0.70 -0.86
CA VAL A 48 -2.35 1.53 -1.01
C VAL A 48 -2.07 1.86 -2.48
N ILE A 49 -2.21 0.89 -3.39
CA ILE A 49 -2.04 1.11 -4.83
C ILE A 49 -3.12 2.06 -5.36
N GLU A 50 -4.38 1.90 -4.93
CA GLU A 50 -5.49 2.75 -5.31
C GLU A 50 -5.25 4.21 -4.93
N VAL A 51 -4.78 4.47 -3.70
CA VAL A 51 -4.41 5.81 -3.25
C VAL A 51 -3.26 6.39 -4.10
N ARG A 52 -2.23 5.60 -4.43
CA ARG A 52 -1.14 6.03 -5.32
C ARG A 52 -1.66 6.42 -6.71
N ALA A 53 -2.59 5.63 -7.26
CA ALA A 53 -3.17 5.84 -8.58
C ALA A 53 -3.93 7.18 -8.69
N ARG A 54 -4.42 7.72 -7.57
CA ARG A 54 -5.04 9.06 -7.50
C ARG A 54 -4.04 10.21 -7.47
N GLY A 55 -2.74 9.93 -7.67
CA GLY A 55 -1.69 10.94 -7.79
C GLY A 55 -0.92 11.25 -6.50
N VAL A 56 -1.27 10.63 -5.36
CA VAL A 56 -0.53 10.82 -4.10
C VAL A 56 0.81 10.09 -4.19
N THR A 57 1.94 10.80 -4.04
CA THR A 57 3.29 10.24 -4.27
C THR A 57 4.09 9.99 -2.99
N ASN A 58 3.81 10.73 -1.92
CA ASN A 58 4.50 10.61 -0.65
C ASN A 58 4.01 9.37 0.13
N ALA A 59 4.93 8.47 0.49
CA ALA A 59 4.60 7.20 1.13
C ALA A 59 3.79 7.36 2.44
N SER A 60 4.14 8.33 3.29
CA SER A 60 3.41 8.60 4.53
C SER A 60 2.02 9.17 4.26
N ALA A 61 1.86 10.01 3.23
CA ALA A 61 0.55 10.51 2.81
C ALA A 61 -0.34 9.39 2.24
N ILE A 62 0.24 8.49 1.44
CA ILE A 62 -0.45 7.30 0.92
C ILE A 62 -0.94 6.44 2.08
N SER A 63 -0.06 6.13 3.04
CA SER A 63 -0.41 5.33 4.23
C SER A 63 -1.56 5.96 5.03
N ARG A 64 -1.45 7.25 5.38
CA ARG A 64 -2.50 7.95 6.13
C ARG A 64 -3.86 7.92 5.43
N LEU A 65 -3.88 8.14 4.12
CA LEU A 65 -5.13 8.13 3.36
C LEU A 65 -5.70 6.71 3.23
N ALA A 66 -4.85 5.71 2.99
CA ALA A 66 -5.27 4.31 2.97
C ALA A 66 -5.89 3.89 4.31
N ILE A 67 -5.26 4.20 5.45
CA ILE A 67 -5.80 3.92 6.79
C ILE A 67 -7.15 4.60 6.99
N LYS A 68 -7.26 5.88 6.60
CA LYS A 68 -8.52 6.62 6.70
C LYS A 68 -9.65 5.93 5.93
N GLU A 69 -9.38 5.47 4.72
CA GLU A 69 -10.38 4.79 3.88
C GLU A 69 -10.68 3.36 4.31
N LEU A 70 -9.72 2.66 4.93
CA LEU A 70 -9.94 1.32 5.50
C LEU A 70 -10.83 1.35 6.74
N LYS A 71 -10.88 2.47 7.48
CA LYS A 71 -11.72 2.64 8.68
C LYS A 71 -13.12 3.16 8.39
N LEU A 72 -13.37 3.62 7.16
CA LEU A 72 -14.65 4.20 6.72
C LEU A 72 -15.46 3.27 5.81
N ASN A 73 -14.94 2.06 5.56
CA ASN A 73 -15.63 0.95 4.90
C ASN A 73 -15.89 -0.16 5.91
#